data_AF-A0A8S0FK29-F1
#
_entry.id   AF-A0A8S0FK29-F1
#
_cell.length_a   1.000
_cell.length_b   1.000
_cell.length_c   1.000
_cell.angle_alpha   90.00
_cell.angle_beta   90.00
_cell.angle_gamma   90.00
#
_symmetry.space_group_name_H-M   'P 1'
#
loop_
_entity.id
_entity.type
_entity.pdbx_description
1 polymer ?
#
loop_
_entity_poly.entity_id
_entity_poly.type
_entity_poly.pdbx_seq_one_letter_code
_entity_poly.pdbx_strand_id
1 'polypeptide(L)'
;MNGVVLRIIMNTAVTSIAMRAMETVYVRGFDELLLPHLSQALQQKTQQKKLIVLHLNGSHEPACSAYPQSSAVFQPQDDQDACYDNSIHYTDSLLGQVFELLKDRRASVMYFADHGLERDPTKKNVYFHGGREASQQAYHVPMFIWYSPVLGDGVDRTTENNIFSTAYNNYIINERGWG
;
A
#
# COMPACT_ATOMS: atom_id res chain seq x y z
N MET A 1 3.64 -8.42 19.95
CA MET A 1 3.73 -7.35 18.93
C MET A 1 2.49 -6.50 19.10
N ASN A 2 2.66 -5.19 19.31
CA ASN A 2 1.52 -4.28 19.35
C ASN A 2 1.21 -3.85 17.91
N GLY A 3 -0.01 -4.11 17.46
CA GLY A 3 -0.47 -3.80 16.11
C GLY A 3 -1.33 -2.54 16.08
N VAL A 4 -1.03 -1.60 15.17
CA VAL A 4 -1.84 -0.41 14.90
C VAL A 4 -2.28 -0.46 13.45
N VAL A 5 -3.57 -0.25 13.17
CA VAL A 5 -4.07 -0.16 11.80
C VAL A 5 -4.68 1.20 11.52
N LEU A 6 -4.20 1.82 10.46
CA LEU A 6 -4.62 3.12 9.99
C LEU A 6 -5.23 2.91 8.61
N ARG A 7 -6.50 3.25 8.44
CA ARG A 7 -7.26 2.86 7.24
C ARG A 7 -8.10 4.02 6.71
N ILE A 8 -8.17 4.12 5.38
CA ILE A 8 -9.24 4.84 4.70
C ILE A 8 -10.43 3.91 4.46
N ILE A 9 -11.65 4.41 4.66
CA ILE A 9 -12.88 3.61 4.70
C ILE A 9 -13.14 2.88 3.34
N MET A 10 -12.57 1.68 3.15
CA MET A 10 -12.82 0.77 2.00
C MET A 10 -12.78 -0.72 2.38
N ASN A 11 -13.82 -1.48 2.05
CA ASN A 11 -14.05 -2.83 2.56
C ASN A 11 -13.31 -3.89 1.72
N THR A 12 -12.09 -4.26 2.12
CA THR A 12 -11.33 -5.36 1.48
C THR A 12 -10.90 -6.43 2.50
N ALA A 13 -10.41 -7.59 2.03
CA ALA A 13 -9.94 -8.69 2.88
C ALA A 13 -8.77 -8.29 3.80
N VAL A 14 -7.99 -7.25 3.46
CA VAL A 14 -6.95 -6.65 4.34
C VAL A 14 -7.56 -6.17 5.67
N THR A 15 -8.85 -5.83 5.68
CA THR A 15 -9.62 -5.51 6.90
C THR A 15 -9.57 -6.65 7.91
N SER A 16 -9.47 -7.92 7.49
CA SER A 16 -9.40 -9.06 8.43
C SER A 16 -8.13 -9.08 9.29
N ILE A 17 -7.00 -8.58 8.76
CA ILE A 17 -5.77 -8.35 9.55
C ILE A 17 -5.99 -7.18 10.51
N ALA A 18 -6.73 -6.16 10.08
CA ALA A 18 -7.10 -5.00 10.91
C ALA A 18 -8.01 -5.35 12.09
N MET A 19 -8.86 -6.37 11.97
CA MET A 19 -9.78 -6.78 13.05
C MET A 19 -9.07 -7.28 14.32
N ARG A 20 -7.77 -7.58 14.24
CA ARG A 20 -6.96 -8.01 15.39
C ARG A 20 -6.01 -6.91 15.90
N ALA A 21 -6.11 -5.71 15.36
CA ALA A 21 -5.29 -4.58 15.79
C ALA A 21 -5.65 -4.16 17.22
N MET A 22 -4.65 -3.70 17.98
CA MET A 22 -4.90 -3.12 19.30
C MET A 22 -5.46 -1.70 19.19
N GLU A 23 -5.06 -0.98 18.15
CA GLU A 23 -5.55 0.36 17.83
C GLU A 23 -5.98 0.39 16.35
N THR A 24 -7.15 0.97 16.08
CA THR A 24 -7.66 1.17 14.72
C THR A 24 -8.11 2.61 14.54
N VAL A 25 -7.65 3.27 13.48
CA VAL A 25 -8.04 4.64 13.13
C VAL A 25 -8.62 4.65 11.72
N TYR A 26 -9.77 5.32 11.58
CA TYR A 26 -10.45 5.53 10.31
C TYR A 26 -10.26 6.97 9.85
N VAL A 27 -9.85 7.11 8.60
CA VAL A 27 -9.63 8.40 7.96
C VAL A 27 -10.54 8.53 6.74
N ARG A 28 -11.03 9.75 6.49
CA ARG A 28 -11.87 10.07 5.33
C ARG A 28 -11.22 11.20 4.55
N GLY A 29 -10.80 10.92 3.32
CA GLY A 29 -10.09 11.85 2.44
C GLY A 29 -8.98 11.13 1.69
N PHE A 30 -7.98 11.89 1.26
CA PHE A 30 -6.84 11.35 0.52
C PHE A 30 -5.82 10.64 1.43
N ASP A 31 -5.04 9.74 0.85
CA ASP A 31 -4.11 8.85 1.58
C ASP A 31 -3.07 9.59 2.42
N GLU A 32 -2.68 10.82 2.08
CA GLU A 32 -1.77 11.65 2.88
C GLU A 32 -2.24 11.88 4.33
N LEU A 33 -3.56 11.81 4.58
CA LEU A 33 -4.12 11.96 5.91
C LEU A 33 -3.74 10.80 6.86
N LEU A 34 -3.16 9.71 6.35
CA LEU A 34 -2.60 8.63 7.17
C LEU A 34 -1.26 9.01 7.81
N LEU A 35 -0.50 9.96 7.23
CA LEU A 35 0.86 10.31 7.69
C LEU A 35 0.91 10.86 9.13
N PRO A 36 0.01 11.76 9.56
CA PRO A 36 -0.01 12.21 10.96
C PRO A 36 -0.26 11.08 11.94
N HIS A 37 -1.14 10.13 11.59
CA HIS A 37 -1.43 8.96 12.42
C HIS A 37 -0.27 7.97 12.45
N LEU A 38 0.42 7.77 11.32
CA LEU A 38 1.66 6.99 11.30
C LEU A 38 2.71 7.62 12.23
N SER A 39 2.91 8.93 12.13
CA SER A 39 3.84 9.67 13.00
C SER A 39 3.50 9.50 14.48
N GLN A 40 2.22 9.62 14.84
CA GLN A 40 1.74 9.38 16.21
C GLN A 40 2.01 7.94 16.66
N ALA A 41 1.64 6.95 15.84
CA ALA A 41 1.88 5.54 16.13
C ALA A 41 3.38 5.25 16.29
N LEU A 42 4.27 5.90 15.53
CA LEU A 42 5.72 5.76 15.65
C LEU A 42 6.28 6.39 16.95
N GLN A 43 5.71 7.50 17.41
CA GLN A 43 6.15 8.22 18.62
C GLN A 43 5.76 7.53 19.94
N GLN A 44 4.71 6.70 19.95
CA GLN A 44 4.32 5.92 21.13
C GLN A 44 5.50 5.06 21.63
N LYS A 45 6.01 5.32 22.84
CA LYS A 45 7.14 4.56 23.38
C LYS A 45 6.68 3.16 23.81
N THR A 46 7.36 2.14 23.34
CA THR A 46 7.16 0.74 23.76
C THR A 46 8.47 -0.02 23.60
N GLN A 47 8.68 -1.03 24.45
CA GLN A 47 9.80 -1.97 24.31
C GLN A 47 9.50 -3.08 23.30
N GLN A 48 8.24 -3.19 22.84
CA GLN A 48 7.82 -4.20 21.88
C GLN A 48 7.96 -3.72 20.43
N LYS A 49 8.21 -4.67 19.53
CA LYS A 49 8.14 -4.44 18.08
C LYS A 49 6.70 -4.07 17.68
N LYS A 50 6.58 -3.15 16.72
CA LYS A 50 5.30 -2.67 16.17
C LYS A 50 5.04 -3.29 14.80
N LEU A 51 3.79 -3.64 14.55
CA LEU A 51 3.27 -3.87 13.21
C LEU A 51 2.28 -2.75 12.92
N ILE A 52 2.53 -1.95 11.89
CA ILE A 52 1.64 -0.86 11.48
C ILE A 52 1.15 -1.17 10.08
N VAL A 53 -0.17 -1.19 9.89
CA VAL A 53 -0.78 -1.38 8.57
C VAL A 53 -1.40 -0.06 8.13
N LEU A 54 -0.98 0.43 6.97
CA LEU A 54 -1.63 1.53 6.27
C LEU A 54 -2.49 0.92 5.16
N HIS A 55 -3.82 1.07 5.25
CA HIS A 55 -4.73 0.64 4.21
C HIS A 55 -5.16 1.85 3.39
N LEU A 56 -4.62 1.92 2.18
CA LEU A 56 -4.76 3.02 1.24
C LEU A 56 -6.03 2.90 0.41
N ASN A 57 -6.53 4.02 -0.09
CA ASN A 57 -7.44 4.04 -1.24
C ASN A 57 -6.69 3.68 -2.52
N GLY A 58 -5.43 4.15 -2.65
CA GLY A 58 -4.61 3.91 -3.83
C GLY A 58 -5.31 4.36 -5.11
N SER A 59 -5.20 3.58 -6.17
CA SER A 59 -5.73 3.90 -7.50
C SER A 59 -7.19 3.48 -7.74
N HIS A 60 -7.97 3.15 -6.68
CA HIS A 60 -9.33 2.64 -6.83
C HIS A 60 -10.23 3.57 -7.67
N GLU A 61 -11.11 3.00 -8.49
CA GLU A 61 -11.98 3.77 -9.35
C GLU A 61 -13.04 4.60 -8.58
N PRO A 62 -13.42 5.79 -9.07
CA PRO A 62 -12.88 6.48 -10.25
C PRO A 62 -11.52 7.14 -9.95
N ALA A 63 -10.51 6.86 -10.78
CA ALA A 63 -9.12 7.27 -10.54
C ALA A 63 -8.94 8.79 -10.36
N CYS A 64 -9.70 9.61 -11.09
CA CYS A 64 -9.64 11.08 -10.98
C CYS A 64 -10.03 11.61 -9.59
N SER A 65 -10.67 10.79 -8.74
CA SER A 65 -11.05 11.14 -7.36
C SER A 65 -10.09 10.57 -6.31
N ALA A 66 -9.04 9.87 -6.71
CA ALA A 66 -8.10 9.22 -5.79
C ALA A 66 -7.03 10.16 -5.22
N TYR A 67 -6.86 11.35 -5.81
CA TYR A 67 -5.81 12.31 -5.45
C TYR A 67 -6.34 13.76 -5.51
N PRO A 68 -5.74 14.70 -4.77
CA PRO A 68 -6.08 16.12 -4.89
C PRO A 68 -5.57 16.66 -6.23
N GLN A 69 -6.40 17.41 -6.95
CA GLN A 69 -6.04 17.95 -8.29
C GLN A 69 -4.75 18.81 -8.28
N SER A 70 -4.42 19.43 -7.15
CA SER A 70 -3.17 20.16 -6.96
C SER A 70 -1.90 19.30 -6.97
N SER A 71 -2.03 17.97 -6.85
CA SER A 71 -0.91 17.00 -6.93
C SER A 71 -0.73 16.38 -8.32
N ALA A 72 -1.59 16.73 -9.29
CA ALA A 72 -1.56 16.18 -10.62
C ALA A 72 -0.37 16.70 -11.43
N VAL A 73 0.34 15.77 -12.08
CA VAL A 73 1.50 16.03 -12.94
C VAL A 73 1.15 15.72 -14.40
N PHE A 74 0.43 14.63 -14.65
CA PHE A 74 0.03 14.21 -16.00
C PHE A 74 -1.21 14.95 -16.48
N GLN A 75 -1.27 15.23 -17.78
CA GLN A 75 -2.25 16.11 -18.42
C GLN A 75 -2.83 15.46 -19.68
N PRO A 76 -4.08 15.81 -20.06
CA PRO A 76 -4.99 16.71 -19.33
C PRO A 76 -5.59 16.01 -18.10
N GLN A 77 -5.87 16.76 -17.02
CA GLN A 77 -6.27 16.18 -15.73
C GLN A 77 -7.65 15.48 -15.73
N ASP A 78 -8.44 15.67 -16.77
CA ASP A 78 -9.74 15.01 -16.97
C ASP A 78 -9.67 13.76 -17.85
N ASP A 79 -8.51 13.49 -18.46
CA ASP A 79 -8.25 12.25 -19.18
C ASP A 79 -8.09 11.07 -18.21
N GLN A 80 -8.71 9.93 -18.53
CA GLN A 80 -8.75 8.77 -17.64
C GLN A 80 -7.39 8.11 -17.44
N ASP A 81 -6.53 8.12 -18.47
CA ASP A 81 -5.19 7.54 -18.38
C ASP A 81 -4.30 8.46 -17.54
N ALA A 82 -4.36 9.77 -17.79
CA ALA A 82 -3.68 10.76 -16.96
C ALA A 82 -4.15 10.71 -15.50
N CYS A 83 -5.44 10.52 -15.24
CA CYS A 83 -5.95 10.33 -13.88
C CYS A 83 -5.39 9.07 -13.21
N TYR A 84 -5.33 7.95 -13.93
CA TYR A 84 -4.77 6.71 -13.39
C TYR A 84 -3.29 6.89 -13.04
N ASP A 85 -2.50 7.45 -13.96
CA ASP A 85 -1.08 7.73 -13.73
C ASP A 85 -0.85 8.72 -12.58
N ASN A 86 -1.70 9.75 -12.46
CA ASN A 86 -1.64 10.69 -11.33
C ASN A 86 -1.97 10.02 -9.99
N SER A 87 -2.89 9.05 -9.96
CA SER A 87 -3.19 8.29 -8.73
C SER A 87 -2.01 7.41 -8.29
N ILE A 88 -1.27 6.84 -9.25
CA ILE A 88 -0.05 6.08 -9.01
C ILE A 88 1.04 7.01 -8.48
N HIS A 89 1.25 8.16 -9.13
CA HIS A 89 2.20 9.17 -8.68
C HIS A 89 1.89 9.67 -7.26
N TYR A 90 0.61 9.87 -6.93
CA TYR A 90 0.18 10.25 -5.60
C TYR A 90 0.49 9.17 -4.55
N THR A 91 0.27 7.89 -4.89
CA THR A 91 0.64 6.75 -4.04
C THR A 91 2.17 6.66 -3.84
N ASP A 92 2.94 6.86 -4.91
CA ASP A 92 4.41 6.89 -4.85
C ASP A 92 4.93 8.01 -3.92
N SER A 93 4.37 9.22 -4.05
CA SER A 93 4.68 10.36 -3.18
C SER A 93 4.37 10.09 -1.69
N LEU A 94 3.25 9.43 -1.40
CA LEU A 94 2.92 8.97 -0.05
C LEU A 94 3.97 7.97 0.48
N LEU A 95 4.34 6.97 -0.33
CA LEU A 95 5.35 5.96 0.04
C LEU A 95 6.71 6.61 0.31
N GLY A 96 7.12 7.59 -0.49
CA GLY A 96 8.32 8.40 -0.23
C GLY A 96 8.30 9.08 1.14
N GLN A 97 7.17 9.66 1.53
CA GLN A 97 7.00 10.26 2.86
C GLN A 97 7.00 9.22 3.98
N VAL A 98 6.44 8.03 3.76
CA VAL A 98 6.53 6.91 4.71
C VAL A 98 7.97 6.46 4.90
N PHE A 99 8.76 6.33 3.82
CA PHE A 99 10.17 5.97 3.93
C PHE A 99 10.98 7.03 4.66
N GLU A 100 10.71 8.31 4.40
CA GLU A 100 11.35 9.43 5.10
C GLU A 100 11.09 9.39 6.61
N LEU A 101 9.86 9.07 7.05
CA LEU A 101 9.52 8.90 8.47
C LEU A 101 10.24 7.70 9.14
N LEU A 102 10.69 6.73 8.35
CA LEU A 102 11.23 5.44 8.81
C LEU A 102 12.73 5.27 8.59
N LYS A 103 13.39 6.13 7.79
CA LYS A 103 14.78 5.94 7.36
C LYS A 103 15.79 5.81 8.50
N ASP A 104 15.56 6.52 9.60
CA ASP A 104 16.42 6.53 10.79
C ASP A 104 15.97 5.52 11.87
N ARG A 105 15.02 4.65 11.55
CA ARG A 105 14.47 3.62 12.44
C ARG A 105 14.79 2.25 11.89
N ARG A 106 15.05 1.25 12.74
CA ARG A 106 15.14 -0.15 12.30
C ARG A 106 13.75 -0.63 11.86
N ALA A 107 13.47 -0.57 10.57
CA ALA A 107 12.14 -0.81 10.00
C ALA A 107 12.25 -1.44 8.61
N SER A 108 11.19 -2.17 8.25
CA SER A 108 10.92 -2.65 6.90
C SER A 108 9.51 -2.25 6.52
N VAL A 109 9.28 -1.92 5.25
CA VAL A 109 7.96 -1.61 4.70
C VAL A 109 7.69 -2.62 3.60
N MET A 110 6.60 -3.36 3.71
CA MET A 110 6.08 -4.19 2.62
C MET A 110 4.90 -3.44 2.00
N TYR A 111 4.97 -3.17 0.71
CA TYR A 111 3.87 -2.66 -0.08
C TYR A 111 3.39 -3.73 -1.04
N PHE A 112 2.08 -3.87 -1.17
CA PHE A 112 1.44 -4.67 -2.21
C PHE A 112 0.06 -4.09 -2.49
N ALA A 113 -0.36 -4.08 -3.76
CA ALA A 113 -1.75 -3.82 -4.10
C ALA A 113 -2.58 -5.10 -3.92
N ASP A 114 -3.84 -4.97 -3.53
CA ASP A 114 -4.76 -6.09 -3.33
C ASP A 114 -5.29 -6.65 -4.66
N HIS A 115 -5.48 -5.79 -5.66
CA HIS A 115 -5.76 -6.14 -7.05
C HIS A 115 -5.26 -5.06 -8.02
N GLY A 116 -5.21 -5.39 -9.31
CA GLY A 116 -4.98 -4.43 -10.39
C GLY A 116 -6.29 -3.85 -10.93
N LEU A 117 -6.20 -2.89 -11.85
CA LEU A 117 -7.35 -2.40 -12.62
C LEU A 117 -7.20 -2.79 -14.09
N GLU A 118 -8.31 -3.18 -14.68
CA GLU A 118 -8.41 -3.46 -16.11
C GLU A 118 -8.81 -2.18 -16.85
N ARG A 119 -8.19 -1.94 -18.01
CA ARG A 119 -8.47 -0.77 -18.84
C ARG A 119 -9.38 -1.14 -20.00
N ASP A 120 -10.60 -0.62 -20.02
CA ASP A 120 -11.58 -0.76 -21.10
C ASP A 120 -12.23 0.60 -21.43
N PRO A 121 -11.78 1.28 -22.51
CA PRO A 121 -12.34 2.56 -22.95
C PRO A 121 -13.82 2.56 -23.30
N THR A 122 -14.43 1.38 -23.48
CA THR A 122 -15.86 1.27 -23.81
C THR A 122 -16.75 1.38 -22.56
N LYS A 123 -16.18 1.27 -21.37
CA LYS A 123 -16.90 1.34 -20.10
C LYS A 123 -17.02 2.76 -19.56
N LYS A 124 -18.03 2.96 -18.71
CA LYS A 124 -18.24 4.23 -17.99
C LYS A 124 -17.05 4.60 -17.10
N ASN A 125 -16.49 3.63 -16.40
CA ASN A 125 -15.22 3.76 -15.69
C ASN A 125 -14.19 3.02 -16.55
N VAL A 126 -13.27 3.76 -17.18
CA VAL A 126 -12.27 3.20 -18.10
C VAL A 126 -11.37 2.21 -17.37
N TYR A 127 -11.00 2.52 -16.14
CA TYR A 127 -10.32 1.61 -15.23
C TYR A 127 -11.33 1.01 -14.24
N PHE A 128 -11.35 -0.31 -14.11
CA PHE A 128 -12.32 -1.02 -13.26
C PHE A 128 -11.74 -2.34 -12.74
N HIS A 129 -12.36 -2.89 -11.71
CA HIS A 129 -12.10 -4.26 -11.24
C HIS A 129 -13.40 -5.07 -11.09
N GLY A 130 -13.28 -6.37 -10.76
CA GLY A 130 -14.43 -7.21 -10.42
C GLY A 130 -15.17 -7.84 -11.61
N GLY A 131 -14.54 -7.91 -12.79
CA GLY A 131 -15.06 -8.68 -13.93
C GLY A 131 -15.19 -10.18 -13.61
N ARG A 132 -16.20 -10.85 -14.18
CA ARG A 132 -16.38 -12.32 -14.03
C ARG A 132 -15.27 -13.11 -14.71
N GLU A 133 -14.72 -12.56 -15.79
CA GLU A 133 -13.60 -13.09 -16.57
C GLU A 133 -12.51 -12.03 -16.59
N ALA A 134 -11.82 -11.88 -15.45
CA ALA A 134 -10.81 -10.84 -15.30
C ALA A 134 -9.54 -11.21 -16.08
N SER A 135 -8.99 -10.22 -16.80
CA SER A 135 -7.73 -10.34 -17.53
C SER A 135 -6.53 -10.36 -16.58
N GLN A 136 -5.34 -10.60 -17.14
CA GLN A 136 -4.09 -10.56 -16.38
C GLN A 136 -3.87 -9.20 -15.67
N GLN A 137 -4.42 -8.10 -16.21
CA GLN A 137 -4.29 -6.76 -15.62
C GLN A 137 -4.93 -6.68 -14.23
N ALA A 138 -5.98 -7.46 -13.95
CA ALA A 138 -6.63 -7.48 -12.64
C ALA A 138 -5.78 -8.12 -11.53
N TYR A 139 -4.77 -8.91 -11.88
CA TYR A 139 -3.99 -9.72 -10.93
C TYR A 139 -2.49 -9.42 -10.94
N HIS A 140 -1.99 -8.73 -11.96
CA HIS A 140 -0.59 -8.33 -12.04
C HIS A 140 -0.37 -7.05 -11.22
N VAL A 141 -0.08 -7.24 -9.93
CA VAL A 141 0.02 -6.15 -8.95
C VAL A 141 1.47 -5.84 -8.56
N PRO A 142 1.79 -4.58 -8.23
CA PRO A 142 3.08 -4.24 -7.63
C PRO A 142 3.20 -4.83 -6.22
N MET A 143 4.37 -5.39 -5.91
CA MET A 143 4.77 -5.75 -4.56
C MET A 143 6.27 -5.49 -4.39
N PHE A 144 6.65 -4.90 -3.27
CA PHE A 144 8.05 -4.77 -2.89
C PHE A 144 8.22 -4.71 -1.38
N ILE A 145 9.46 -4.96 -0.93
CA ILE A 145 9.88 -4.70 0.43
C ILE A 145 10.99 -3.65 0.38
N TRP A 146 10.79 -2.57 1.12
CA TRP A 146 11.80 -1.57 1.38
C TRP A 146 12.37 -1.78 2.79
N TYR A 147 13.69 -1.63 2.91
CA TYR A 147 14.40 -1.73 4.17
C TYR A 147 15.04 -0.40 4.50
N SER A 148 14.93 0.04 5.75
CA SER A 148 15.57 1.29 6.15
C SER A 148 17.10 1.19 6.05
N PRO A 149 17.81 2.28 5.76
CA PRO A 149 19.27 2.28 5.68
C PRO A 149 19.97 1.76 6.94
N VAL A 150 19.35 1.95 8.12
CA VAL A 150 19.88 1.51 9.42
C VAL A 150 19.55 0.03 9.73
N LEU A 151 18.79 -0.65 8.86
CA LEU A 151 18.58 -2.08 8.93
C LEU A 151 19.82 -2.77 8.35
N GLY A 152 20.64 -3.31 9.26
CA GLY A 152 21.99 -3.83 8.95
C GLY A 152 22.03 -4.98 7.94
N ASP A 153 23.24 -5.45 7.66
CA ASP A 153 23.61 -6.27 6.49
C ASP A 153 23.02 -7.70 6.45
N GLY A 154 22.25 -8.12 7.45
CA GLY A 154 21.61 -9.45 7.51
C GLY A 154 20.34 -9.57 6.66
N VAL A 155 20.09 -8.62 5.76
CA VAL A 155 18.87 -8.53 4.97
C VAL A 155 19.22 -8.79 3.51
N ASP A 156 18.53 -9.77 2.91
CA ASP A 156 18.65 -9.99 1.49
C ASP A 156 17.98 -8.86 0.71
N ARG A 157 18.74 -8.21 -0.17
CA ARG A 157 18.31 -7.08 -1.00
C ARG A 157 18.22 -7.47 -2.47
N THR A 158 18.29 -8.75 -2.81
CA THR A 158 18.13 -9.21 -4.18
C THR A 158 16.71 -8.93 -4.68
N THR A 159 16.61 -8.27 -5.82
CA THR A 159 15.33 -8.09 -6.51
C THR A 159 14.93 -9.38 -7.20
N GLU A 160 13.81 -9.96 -6.77
CA GLU A 160 13.20 -11.09 -7.45
C GLU A 160 12.35 -10.62 -8.62
N ASN A 161 12.81 -10.91 -9.84
CA ASN A 161 12.12 -10.51 -11.08
C ASN A 161 11.22 -11.63 -11.65
N ASN A 162 11.21 -12.81 -11.02
CA ASN A 162 10.39 -13.94 -11.44
C ASN A 162 9.03 -13.92 -10.74
N ILE A 163 8.00 -14.45 -11.39
CA ILE A 163 6.69 -14.65 -10.76
C ILE A 163 6.83 -15.72 -9.67
N PHE A 164 6.72 -15.31 -8.41
CA PHE A 164 6.72 -16.21 -7.27
C PHE A 164 5.29 -16.43 -6.78
N SER A 165 4.83 -17.69 -6.81
CA SER A 165 3.56 -18.06 -6.20
C SER A 165 3.71 -18.14 -4.68
N THR A 166 2.97 -17.28 -3.96
CA THR A 166 2.89 -17.31 -2.49
C THR A 166 2.08 -18.51 -1.97
N ALA A 167 1.24 -19.12 -2.81
CA ALA A 167 0.41 -20.27 -2.44
C ALA A 167 1.23 -21.52 -2.05
N TYR A 168 2.49 -21.60 -2.50
CA TYR A 168 3.40 -22.70 -2.21
C TYR A 168 4.58 -22.28 -1.34
N ASN A 169 4.61 -21.04 -0.86
CA ASN A 169 5.78 -20.49 -0.18
C ASN A 169 5.55 -20.35 1.34
N ASN A 170 5.82 -21.44 2.05
CA ASN A 170 5.86 -21.46 3.52
C ASN A 170 6.97 -20.57 4.10
N TYR A 171 7.94 -20.11 3.30
CA TYR A 171 9.09 -19.35 3.77
C TYR A 171 8.72 -17.92 4.18
N ILE A 172 7.82 -17.26 3.42
CA ILE A 172 7.32 -15.91 3.73
C ILE A 172 6.37 -15.92 4.94
N ILE A 173 5.63 -17.02 5.13
CA ILE A 173 4.62 -17.16 6.20
C ILE A 173 5.23 -17.73 7.49
N ASN A 174 6.37 -18.43 7.41
CA ASN A 174 6.91 -19.23 8.49
C ASN A 174 8.39 -18.96 8.71
N GLU A 175 8.74 -17.72 9.07
CA GLU A 175 9.99 -17.50 9.79
C GLU A 175 9.85 -18.07 11.22
N ARG A 176 10.33 -19.30 11.38
CA ARG A 176 10.71 -19.86 12.69
C ARG A 176 11.83 -18.98 13.27
N GLY A 177 11.47 -17.91 13.97
CA GLY A 177 12.46 -17.01 14.56
C GLY A 177 11.95 -15.91 15.50
N TRP A 178 10.66 -15.92 15.84
CA TRP A 178 10.06 -14.96 16.79
C TRP A 178 9.82 -15.59 18.17
N GLY A 179 10.77 -16.40 18.63
CA GLY A 179 10.88 -16.89 20.01
C GLY A 179 11.78 -16.01 20.84
#